data_AF-A0A7Y6B999-F1
#
_entry.id   AF-A0A7Y6B999-F1
#
_cell.length_a   1.000
_cell.length_b   1.000
_cell.length_c   1.000
_cell.angle_alpha   90.00
_cell.angle_beta   90.00
_cell.angle_gamma   90.00
#
_symmetry.space_group_name_H-M   'P 1'
#
loop_
_entity.id
_entity.type
_entity.pdbx_description
1 polymer ?
#
loop_
_entity_poly.entity_id
_entity_poly.type
_entity_poly.pdbx_seq_one_letter_code
_entity_poly.pdbx_strand_id
1 'polypeptide(L)'
;MLSPVAASPAAAAGVAQPTEEEATAAVRRHRLFTGTSLANATLKLGDCSPGGVGPGVTCMTQLVMDPTRPNATPQNRPIGFARVNGQWEVAVW
;
A
#
# COMPACT_ATOMS: atom_id res chain seq x y z
N MET A 1 1.58 23.57 15.15
CA MET A 1 0.33 22.81 15.36
C MET A 1 0.34 21.71 14.30
N LEU A 2 0.49 20.44 14.68
CA LEU A 2 0.47 19.34 13.70
C LEU A 2 -0.97 19.18 13.21
N SER A 3 -1.20 19.38 11.92
CA SER A 3 -2.49 19.14 11.29
C SER A 3 -2.96 17.71 11.60
N PRO A 4 -4.23 17.49 11.97
CA PRO A 4 -4.75 16.14 12.07
C PRO A 4 -4.81 15.61 10.65
N VAL A 5 -3.81 14.81 10.26
CA VAL A 5 -4.00 13.81 9.20
C VAL A 5 -5.26 13.09 9.60
N ALA A 6 -6.30 13.16 8.76
CA ALA A 6 -7.55 12.45 8.98
C ALA A 6 -7.19 11.02 9.38
N ALA A 7 -7.45 10.68 10.65
CA ALA A 7 -6.95 9.45 11.24
C ALA A 7 -7.63 8.29 10.52
N SER A 8 -6.94 7.68 9.55
CA SER A 8 -7.45 6.50 8.87
C SER A 8 -7.81 5.44 9.92
N PRO A 9 -8.86 4.64 9.73
CA PRO A 9 -9.41 3.77 10.77
C PRO A 9 -8.36 2.83 11.41
N ALA A 10 -7.32 2.44 10.68
CA ALA A 10 -6.19 1.71 11.25
C ALA A 10 -5.37 2.50 12.31
N ALA A 11 -5.21 3.82 12.15
CA ALA A 11 -4.47 4.68 13.08
C ALA A 11 -5.30 4.92 14.33
N ALA A 12 -6.62 5.07 14.17
CA ALA A 12 -7.57 5.10 15.28
C ALA A 12 -7.57 3.79 16.08
N ALA A 13 -7.33 2.65 15.41
CA ALA A 13 -7.18 1.34 16.04
C ALA A 13 -5.76 1.09 16.61
N GLY A 14 -4.84 2.06 16.53
CA GLY A 14 -3.45 1.91 17.00
C GLY A 14 -2.60 0.95 16.16
N VAL A 15 -3.07 0.57 14.97
CA VAL A 15 -2.33 -0.30 14.04
C VAL A 15 -1.38 0.58 13.23
N ALA A 16 -0.10 0.21 13.20
CA ALA A 16 0.89 0.89 12.38
C ALA A 16 0.45 0.89 10.91
N GLN A 17 0.71 1.98 10.20
CA GLN A 17 0.33 2.14 8.80
C GLN A 17 1.58 2.43 7.97
N PRO A 18 1.69 1.90 6.75
CA PRO A 18 2.72 2.33 5.82
C PRO A 18 2.43 3.75 5.32
N THR A 19 3.48 4.54 5.15
CA THR A 19 3.44 5.78 4.37
C THR A 19 3.32 5.51 2.87
N GLU A 20 2.96 6.53 2.08
CA GLU A 20 2.89 6.42 0.61
C GLU A 20 4.19 5.90 0.00
N GLU A 21 5.33 6.40 0.46
CA GLU A 21 6.62 5.94 0.01
C GLU A 21 6.90 4.48 0.42
N GLU A 22 6.58 4.10 1.65
CA GLU A 22 6.83 2.74 2.15
C GLU A 22 5.97 1.70 1.43
N ALA A 23 4.68 1.98 1.24
CA ALA A 23 3.78 1.10 0.50
C ALA A 23 4.17 1.02 -0.97
N THR A 24 4.52 2.15 -1.60
CA THR A 24 5.03 2.16 -2.98
C THR A 24 6.27 1.30 -3.09
N ALA A 25 7.22 1.44 -2.15
CA ALA A 25 8.42 0.63 -2.13
C ALA A 25 8.11 -0.86 -1.89
N ALA A 26 7.16 -1.17 -1.00
CA ALA A 26 6.71 -2.54 -0.75
C ALA A 26 6.12 -3.19 -2.02
N VAL A 27 5.26 -2.47 -2.74
CA VAL A 27 4.66 -2.92 -4.01
C VAL A 27 5.70 -3.06 -5.11
N ARG A 28 6.65 -2.11 -5.22
CA ARG A 28 7.76 -2.19 -6.19
C ARG A 28 8.66 -3.40 -5.95
N ARG A 29 8.85 -3.78 -4.69
CA ARG A 29 9.57 -5.00 -4.29
C ARG A 29 8.73 -6.25 -4.49
N HIS A 30 7.40 -6.14 -4.38
CA HIS A 30 6.49 -7.27 -4.55
C HIS A 30 6.47 -7.71 -6.01
N ARG A 31 6.84 -8.98 -6.21
CA ARG A 31 6.81 -9.60 -7.53
C ARG A 31 5.50 -10.35 -7.67
N LEU A 32 4.64 -9.91 -8.60
CA LEU A 32 3.40 -10.62 -8.88
C LEU A 32 3.70 -12.02 -9.37
N PHE A 33 2.86 -12.96 -8.96
CA PHE A 33 2.93 -14.35 -9.39
C PHE A 33 2.87 -14.50 -10.92
N THR A 34 2.24 -13.53 -11.61
CA THR A 34 2.18 -13.45 -13.08
C THR A 34 3.51 -13.07 -13.74
N GLY A 35 4.57 -12.83 -12.97
CA GLY A 35 5.88 -12.40 -13.47
C GLY A 35 5.97 -10.91 -13.82
N THR A 36 4.87 -10.17 -13.73
CA THR A 36 4.83 -8.72 -13.97
C THR A 36 5.62 -8.00 -12.88
N SER A 37 6.69 -7.32 -13.27
CA SER A 37 7.45 -6.48 -12.35
C SER A 37 6.73 -5.15 -12.15
N LEU A 38 6.56 -4.78 -10.88
CA LEU A 38 6.02 -3.51 -10.46
C LEU A 38 7.13 -2.50 -10.15
N ALA A 39 8.35 -2.71 -10.65
CA ALA A 39 9.52 -1.88 -10.29
C ALA A 39 9.32 -0.37 -10.49
N ASN A 40 8.55 0.01 -11.52
CA ASN A 40 8.18 1.40 -11.80
C ASN A 40 6.77 1.78 -11.32
N ALA A 41 6.03 0.84 -10.72
CA ALA A 41 4.68 1.11 -10.29
C ALA A 41 4.67 2.21 -9.24
N THR A 42 3.70 3.10 -9.34
CA THR A 42 3.39 4.07 -8.31
C THR A 42 2.06 3.69 -7.70
N LEU A 43 1.92 3.86 -6.38
CA LEU A 43 0.62 3.76 -5.74
C LEU A 43 0.37 5.00 -4.91
N LYS A 44 -0.90 5.36 -4.78
CA LYS A 44 -1.37 6.27 -3.75
C LYS A 44 -2.10 5.49 -2.69
N LEU A 45 -1.80 5.79 -1.42
CA LEU A 45 -2.56 5.27 -0.29
C LEU A 45 -3.83 6.10 -0.13
N GLY A 46 -4.96 5.40 -0.06
CA GLY A 46 -6.21 5.91 0.45
C GLY A 46 -6.45 5.40 1.86
N ASP A 47 -7.70 5.09 2.17
CA ASP A 47 -8.10 4.64 3.50
C ASP A 47 -7.51 3.28 3.88
N CYS A 48 -6.82 3.24 5.01
CA CYS A 48 -6.29 2.03 5.64
C CYS A 48 -7.22 1.53 6.75
N SER A 49 -7.66 0.29 6.62
CA SER A 49 -8.43 -0.45 7.62
C SER A 49 -7.55 -1.53 8.27
N PRO A 50 -7.79 -1.89 9.56
CA PRO A 50 -7.11 -3.01 10.19
C PRO A 50 -7.31 -4.30 9.37
N GLY A 51 -6.22 -5.01 9.08
CA GLY A 51 -6.31 -6.30 8.38
C GLY A 51 -6.86 -7.37 9.32
N GLY A 52 -7.84 -8.15 8.85
CA GLY A 52 -8.45 -9.23 9.66
C GLY A 52 -7.59 -10.50 9.81
N VAL A 53 -6.49 -10.60 9.06
CA VAL A 53 -5.62 -11.79 9.01
C VAL A 53 -4.15 -11.32 9.09
N GLY A 54 -3.56 -11.38 10.30
CA GLY A 54 -2.16 -11.05 10.56
C GLY A 54 -1.90 -9.63 11.07
N PRO A 55 -0.64 -9.30 11.45
CA PRO A 55 -0.24 -8.00 12.01
C PRO A 55 -0.12 -6.90 10.93
N GLY A 56 -1.17 -6.69 10.16
CA GLY A 56 -1.16 -5.80 8.99
C GLY A 56 -2.39 -4.89 8.89
N VAL A 57 -2.36 -4.03 7.87
CA VAL A 57 -3.46 -3.15 7.47
C VAL A 57 -3.82 -3.42 6.02
N THR A 58 -5.11 -3.36 5.69
CA THR A 58 -5.56 -3.37 4.31
C THR A 58 -5.88 -1.94 3.92
N CYS A 59 -5.10 -1.40 3.00
CA CYS A 59 -5.30 -0.04 2.51
C CYS A 59 -5.91 -0.08 1.11
N MET A 60 -6.87 0.80 0.86
CA MET A 60 -7.31 1.04 -0.50
C MET A 60 -6.21 1.80 -1.21
N THR A 61 -5.68 1.23 -2.29
CA THR A 61 -4.55 1.83 -3.02
C THR A 61 -4.94 2.09 -4.46
N GLN A 62 -4.54 3.26 -4.95
CA GLN A 62 -4.67 3.58 -6.36
C GLN A 62 -3.34 3.28 -7.04
N LEU A 63 -3.23 2.07 -7.61
CA LEU A 63 -2.03 1.56 -8.23
C LEU A 63 -1.96 1.94 -9.72
N VAL A 64 -0.85 2.51 -10.14
CA VAL A 64 -0.49 2.74 -11.54
C VAL A 64 0.70 1.83 -11.85
N MET A 65 0.51 0.81 -12.69
CA MET A 65 1.56 -0.17 -12.98
C MET A 65 2.83 0.44 -13.58
N ASP A 66 2.67 1.47 -14.43
CA ASP A 66 3.79 2.16 -15.05
C ASP A 66 3.40 3.60 -15.39
N PRO A 67 3.64 4.59 -14.51
CA PRO A 67 3.25 5.97 -14.74
C PRO A 67 3.98 6.62 -15.92
N THR A 68 5.02 5.99 -16.47
CA THR A 68 5.73 6.50 -17.64
C THR A 68 4.97 6.21 -18.94
N ARG A 69 3.99 5.30 -18.91
CA ARG A 69 3.14 5.01 -20.07
C ARG A 69 1.99 6.01 -20.13
N PRO A 70 1.75 6.66 -21.30
CA PRO A 70 0.73 7.68 -21.45
C PRO A 70 -0.72 7.17 -21.26
N ASN A 71 -0.94 5.85 -21.25
CA ASN A 71 -2.25 5.22 -21.01
C ASN A 71 -2.27 4.35 -19.74
N ALA A 72 -1.39 4.63 -18.78
CA ALA A 72 -1.37 3.89 -17.53
C ALA A 72 -2.58 4.26 -16.67
N THR A 73 -3.59 3.41 -16.71
CA THR A 73 -4.82 3.61 -15.94
C THR A 73 -4.56 3.31 -14.47
N PRO A 74 -4.89 4.24 -13.56
CA PRO A 74 -4.89 3.94 -12.14
C PRO A 74 -5.95 2.90 -11.82
N GLN A 75 -5.56 1.86 -11.10
CA GLN A 75 -6.44 0.79 -10.64
C GLN A 75 -6.59 0.90 -9.14
N ASN A 76 -7.82 1.13 -8.68
CA ASN A 76 -8.10 1.14 -7.26
C ASN A 76 -8.21 -0.31 -6.79
N ARG A 77 -7.32 -0.73 -5.90
CA ARG A 77 -7.24 -2.10 -5.38
C ARG A 77 -6.96 -2.10 -3.88
N PRO A 78 -7.67 -2.92 -3.10
CA PRO A 78 -7.29 -3.16 -1.70
C PRO A 78 -5.98 -3.96 -1.68
N ILE A 79 -4.96 -3.41 -1.04
CA ILE A 79 -3.67 -4.11 -0.83
C ILE A 79 -3.45 -4.25 0.66
N GLY A 80 -3.16 -5.49 1.09
CA GLY A 80 -2.77 -5.79 2.46
C GLY A 80 -1.27 -5.55 2.64
N PHE A 81 -0.92 -4.68 3.58
CA PHE A 81 0.46 -4.43 4.00
C PHE A 81 0.70 -5.03 5.37
N ALA A 82 1.79 -5.78 5.51
CA ALA A 82 2.26 -6.27 6.79
C ALA A 82 3.68 -5.78 7.05
N ARG A 83 3.99 -5.54 8.32
CA ARG A 83 5.34 -5.15 8.73
C ARG A 83 6.14 -6.39 9.09
N VAL A 84 7.13 -6.72 8.27
CA VAL A 84 8.03 -7.86 8.44
C VAL A 84 9.44 -7.32 8.73
N ASN A 85 10.06 -7.71 9.84
CA ASN A 85 11.39 -7.22 10.25
C ASN A 85 11.54 -5.69 10.24
N GLY A 86 10.48 -4.96 10.59
CA GLY A 86 10.47 -3.49 10.59
C GLY A 86 10.24 -2.84 9.22
N GLN A 87 10.20 -3.61 8.13
CA GLN A 87 9.90 -3.16 6.78
C GLN A 87 8.47 -3.51 6.36
N TRP A 88 7.85 -2.64 5.57
CA TRP A 88 6.54 -2.92 4.99
C TRP A 88 6.66 -3.82 3.75
N GLU A 89 5.83 -4.85 3.71
CA GLU A 89 5.70 -5.78 2.60
C GLU A 89 4.23 -6.00 2.25
N VAL A 90 3.99 -6.37 0.99
CA VAL A 90 2.66 -6.76 0.52
C VAL A 90 2.35 -8.16 1.03
N ALA A 91 1.39 -8.25 1.95
CA ALA A 91 0.88 -9.50 2.48
C ALA A 91 -0.27 -10.07 1.64
N VAL A 92 -1.09 -9.18 1.06
CA VAL A 92 -2.25 -9.56 0.23
C VAL A 92 -2.28 -8.65 -1.00
N TRP A 93 -2.30 -9.27 -2.19
CA TRP A 93 -2.40 -8.56 -3.47
C TRP A 93 -3.82 -8.51 -4.00
#